data_AF-A0A524JF89-F1
#
_entry.id   AF-A0A524JF89-F1
#
_cell.length_a   1.000
_cell.length_b   1.000
_cell.length_c   1.000
_cell.angle_alpha   90.00
_cell.angle_beta   90.00
_cell.angle_gamma   90.00
#
_symmetry.space_group_name_H-M   'P 1'
#
loop_
_entity.id
_entity.type
_entity.pdbx_description
1 polymer ?
#
loop_
_entity_poly.entity_id
_entity_poly.type
_entity_poly.pdbx_seq_one_letter_code
_entity_poly.pdbx_strand_id
1 'polypeptide(L)'
;RDTASEALLDYGFSLYSRRRALRRGEPVGTTSLADASEPLELVAARSEQVTARADQQIEVDLEVPADLEGPIAAGEPVGRAVLRLDGERIAAVPVLAGREVAASGLLDKASKPVAGLFILGGLILVGSAFVIAIYRGRNRPVKGVAGRTPEQRLVSRRRRTERRQEGKRE
;
A
#
# COMPACT_ATOMS: atom_id res chain seq x y z
N ARG A 1 29.82 -27.28 -13.30
CA ARG A 1 30.17 -25.83 -13.37
C ARG A 1 29.26 -25.00 -12.46
N ASP A 2 28.18 -25.57 -11.93
CA ASP A 2 27.13 -24.81 -11.24
C ASP A 2 27.36 -24.68 -9.72
N THR A 3 28.14 -25.60 -9.14
CA THR A 3 28.44 -25.64 -7.69
C THR A 3 29.17 -24.40 -7.17
N ALA A 4 30.04 -23.81 -7.98
CA ALA A 4 30.75 -22.59 -7.60
C ALA A 4 29.81 -21.36 -7.56
N SER A 5 28.84 -21.31 -8.47
CA SER A 5 27.84 -20.24 -8.50
C SER A 5 26.83 -20.38 -7.35
N GLU A 6 26.44 -21.61 -7.02
CA GLU A 6 25.58 -21.92 -5.87
C GLU A 6 26.23 -21.48 -4.55
N ALA A 7 27.49 -21.86 -4.31
CA ALA A 7 28.22 -21.50 -3.11
C ALA A 7 28.35 -19.97 -2.90
N LEU A 8 28.49 -19.20 -3.99
CA LEU A 8 28.57 -17.74 -3.91
C LEU A 8 27.23 -17.09 -3.55
N LEU A 9 26.12 -17.64 -4.05
CA LEU A 9 24.78 -17.15 -3.70
C LEU A 9 24.43 -17.45 -2.26
N ASP A 10 24.71 -18.68 -1.80
CA ASP A 10 24.48 -19.09 -0.42
C ASP A 10 25.27 -18.21 0.55
N TYR A 11 26.56 -17.98 0.25
CA TYR A 11 27.37 -17.05 1.03
C TYR A 11 26.75 -15.65 1.05
N GLY A 12 26.35 -15.10 -0.11
CA GLY A 12 25.73 -13.78 -0.21
C GLY A 12 24.44 -13.65 0.62
N PHE A 13 23.55 -14.66 0.58
CA PHE A 13 22.31 -14.65 1.36
C PHE A 13 22.55 -14.84 2.86
N SER A 14 23.58 -15.61 3.25
CA SER A 14 23.91 -15.83 4.66
C SER A 14 24.25 -14.55 5.42
N LEU A 15 24.66 -13.49 4.71
CA LEU A 15 24.99 -12.19 5.31
C LEU A 15 23.74 -11.39 5.73
N TYR A 16 22.55 -11.76 5.26
CA TYR A 16 21.31 -11.04 5.51
C TYR A 16 20.38 -11.83 6.41
N SER A 17 19.71 -11.13 7.33
CA SER A 17 18.67 -11.73 8.17
C SER A 17 17.47 -10.79 8.27
N ARG A 18 16.29 -11.36 8.53
CA ARG A 18 15.11 -10.54 8.85
C ARG A 18 15.22 -10.07 10.29
N ARG A 19 15.30 -8.75 10.45
CA ARG A 19 15.32 -8.07 11.74
C ARG A 19 13.98 -7.36 11.90
N ARG A 20 13.38 -7.44 13.09
CA ARG A 20 12.12 -6.75 13.36
C ARG A 20 12.43 -5.30 13.75
N ALA A 21 11.90 -4.36 12.97
CA ALA A 21 12.07 -2.93 13.20
C ALA A 21 10.97 -2.38 14.12
N LEU A 22 9.72 -2.82 13.93
CA LEU A 22 8.58 -2.41 14.76
C LEU A 22 7.65 -3.59 15.02
N ARG A 23 6.97 -3.58 16.17
CA ARG A 23 5.81 -4.43 16.48
C ARG A 23 4.53 -3.59 16.47
N ARG A 24 3.43 -4.19 16.03
CA ARG A 24 2.09 -3.59 16.19
C ARG A 24 1.84 -3.27 17.66
N GLY A 25 1.38 -2.05 17.93
CA GLY A 25 1.08 -1.57 19.28
C GLY A 25 2.31 -1.21 20.11
N GLU A 26 3.52 -1.29 19.55
CA GLU A 26 4.74 -0.84 20.24
C GLU A 26 4.74 0.69 20.34
N PRO A 27 5.05 1.25 21.53
CA PRO A 27 5.26 2.68 21.68
C PRO A 27 6.44 3.14 20.82
N VAL A 28 6.21 4.11 19.94
CA VAL A 28 7.22 4.67 19.03
C VAL A 28 7.68 6.06 19.51
N GLY A 29 6.86 6.73 20.31
CA GLY A 29 7.19 8.03 20.88
C GLY A 29 5.97 8.71 21.49
N THR A 30 6.10 10.00 21.76
CA THR A 30 5.02 10.84 22.28
C THR A 30 4.92 12.14 21.48
N THR A 31 3.75 12.77 21.52
CA THR A 31 3.56 14.12 20.97
C THR A 31 2.74 14.99 21.92
N SER A 32 2.94 16.31 21.82
CA SER A 32 2.20 17.29 22.62
C SER A 32 0.80 17.50 22.06
N LEU A 33 -0.12 17.82 22.95
CA LEU A 33 -1.49 18.19 22.63
C LEU A 33 -1.69 19.64 23.04
N ALA A 34 -2.26 20.45 22.16
CA ALA A 34 -2.52 21.85 22.47
C ALA A 34 -3.50 22.01 23.65
N ASP A 35 -4.47 21.12 23.74
CA ASP A 35 -5.59 21.19 24.70
C ASP A 35 -5.46 20.24 25.90
N ALA A 36 -4.30 19.60 26.09
CA ALA A 36 -4.10 18.61 27.15
C ALA A 36 -2.75 18.76 27.85
N SER A 37 -2.78 18.63 29.18
CA SER A 37 -1.60 18.74 30.04
C SER A 37 -0.65 17.53 29.94
N GLU A 38 -1.14 16.40 29.45
CA GLU A 38 -0.37 15.16 29.32
C GLU A 38 -0.09 14.85 27.84
N PRO A 39 1.14 14.43 27.50
CA PRO A 39 1.48 14.04 26.14
C PRO A 39 0.68 12.81 25.70
N LEU A 40 0.50 12.67 24.40
CA LEU A 40 -0.13 11.51 23.79
C LEU A 40 0.92 10.47 23.42
N GLU A 41 0.80 9.26 23.96
CA GLU A 41 1.59 8.12 23.51
C GLU A 41 1.16 7.68 22.12
N LEU A 42 2.16 7.37 21.30
CA LEU A 42 1.98 7.00 19.91
C LEU A 42 2.47 5.58 19.66
N VAL A 43 1.63 4.76 19.03
CA VAL A 43 1.88 3.34 18.84
C VAL A 43 1.93 2.95 17.36
N ALA A 44 2.76 1.98 17.00
CA ALA A 44 2.85 1.52 15.61
C ALA A 44 1.57 0.77 15.17
N ALA A 45 0.99 1.16 14.03
CA ALA A 45 -0.24 0.53 13.52
C ALA A 45 -0.05 -0.94 13.12
N ARG A 46 1.17 -1.33 12.73
CA ARG A 46 1.52 -2.68 12.31
C ARG A 46 2.96 -3.03 12.65
N SER A 47 3.25 -4.33 12.67
CA SER A 47 4.62 -4.83 12.76
C SER A 47 5.33 -4.65 11.41
N GLU A 48 6.62 -4.37 11.44
CA GLU A 48 7.45 -4.21 10.25
C GLU A 48 8.79 -4.93 10.43
N GLN A 49 9.22 -5.66 9.40
CA GLN A 49 10.48 -6.39 9.38
C GLN A 49 11.33 -5.93 8.21
N VAL A 50 12.63 -5.82 8.45
CA VAL A 50 13.62 -5.35 7.50
C VAL A 50 14.64 -6.45 7.29
N THR A 51 14.92 -6.78 6.03
CA THR A 51 16.06 -7.64 5.69
C THR A 51 17.31 -6.78 5.65
N ALA A 52 18.24 -7.02 6.56
CA ALA A 52 19.46 -6.24 6.68
C ALA A 52 20.62 -7.14 7.10
N ARG A 53 21.85 -6.68 6.84
CA ARG A 53 23.04 -7.30 7.40
C ARG A 53 23.20 -6.92 8.87
N ALA A 54 24.12 -7.60 9.55
CA ALA A 54 24.39 -7.35 10.96
C ALA A 54 25.06 -5.99 11.22
N ASP A 55 25.86 -5.53 10.25
CA ASP A 55 26.62 -4.27 10.29
C ASP A 55 25.78 -3.05 9.88
N GLN A 56 24.58 -3.24 9.35
CA GLN A 56 23.70 -2.14 8.97
C GLN A 56 22.82 -1.67 10.13
N GLN A 57 22.63 -0.36 10.23
CA GLN A 57 21.87 0.28 11.28
C GLN A 57 20.43 0.56 10.82
N ILE A 58 19.47 0.16 11.65
CA ILE A 58 18.05 0.47 11.44
C ILE A 58 17.67 1.60 12.40
N GLU A 59 17.15 2.69 11.84
CA GLU A 59 16.68 3.86 12.59
C GLU A 59 15.18 4.05 12.40
N VAL A 60 14.52 4.62 13.40
CA VAL A 60 13.08 4.90 13.38
C VAL A 60 12.88 6.37 13.69
N ASP A 61 12.53 7.15 12.67
CA ASP A 61 12.22 8.56 12.80
C ASP A 61 10.72 8.78 12.90
N LEU A 62 10.28 9.61 13.83
CA LEU A 62 8.87 9.93 14.00
C LEU A 62 8.51 11.21 13.23
N GLU A 63 7.67 11.08 12.20
CA GLU A 63 7.07 12.19 11.45
C GLU A 63 5.62 12.39 11.93
N VAL A 64 5.44 13.25 12.94
CA VAL A 64 4.14 13.63 13.53
C VAL A 64 4.14 15.15 13.71
N PRO A 65 2.99 15.84 13.57
CA PRO A 65 2.88 17.25 13.96
C PRO A 65 3.36 17.47 15.40
N ALA A 66 4.05 18.58 15.64
CA ALA A 66 4.57 18.93 16.97
C ALA A 66 3.44 19.10 18.00
N ASP A 67 2.31 19.66 17.53
CA ASP A 67 1.11 19.86 18.33
C ASP A 67 -0.08 19.26 17.57
N LEU A 68 -0.81 18.37 18.24
CA LEU A 68 -2.09 17.86 17.75
C LEU A 68 -3.23 18.63 18.41
N GLU A 69 -4.23 19.01 17.59
CA GLU A 69 -5.41 19.76 18.01
C GLU A 69 -6.69 18.94 17.86
N GLY A 70 -7.64 19.17 18.77
CA GLY A 70 -8.98 18.62 18.69
C GLY A 70 -9.15 17.24 19.33
N PRO A 71 -10.36 16.67 19.24
CA PRO A 71 -10.63 15.34 19.77
C PRO A 71 -9.94 14.30 18.89
N ILE A 72 -9.19 13.39 19.52
CA ILE A 72 -8.45 12.32 18.84
C ILE A 72 -8.97 10.99 19.38
N ALA A 73 -9.44 10.13 18.48
CA ALA A 73 -9.90 8.81 18.88
C ALA A 73 -8.71 7.88 19.18
N ALA A 74 -8.87 6.96 20.12
CA ALA A 74 -7.90 5.88 20.31
C ALA A 74 -7.76 5.07 19.00
N GLY A 75 -6.52 4.81 18.58
CA GLY A 75 -6.24 4.11 17.33
C GLY A 75 -6.33 5.00 16.07
N GLU A 76 -6.58 6.31 16.20
CA GLU A 76 -6.58 7.23 15.07
C GLU A 76 -5.15 7.42 14.52
N PRO A 77 -4.93 7.34 13.20
CA PRO A 77 -3.64 7.62 12.59
C PRO A 77 -3.29 9.11 12.67
N VAL A 78 -2.21 9.44 13.37
CA VAL A 78 -1.77 10.83 13.62
C VAL A 78 -0.44 11.19 12.95
N GLY A 79 0.24 10.20 12.37
CA GLY A 79 1.48 10.42 11.64
C GLY A 79 2.12 9.11 11.18
N ARG A 80 3.45 9.12 11.03
CA ARG A 80 4.20 7.97 10.51
C ARG A 80 5.54 7.79 11.21
N ALA A 81 5.93 6.55 11.42
CA ALA A 81 7.28 6.14 11.76
C ALA A 81 8.02 5.79 10.46
N VAL A 82 9.08 6.51 10.15
CA VAL A 82 9.92 6.31 8.98
C VAL A 82 11.10 5.43 9.37
N LEU A 83 11.19 4.26 8.73
CA LEU A 83 12.31 3.36 8.92
C LEU A 83 13.42 3.72 7.95
N ARG A 84 14.63 3.90 8.47
CA ARG A 84 15.84 4.11 7.69
C ARG A 84 16.83 2.97 7.90
N LEU A 85 17.51 2.57 6.83
CA LEU A 85 18.63 1.65 6.87
C LEU A 85 19.85 2.41 6.38
N ASP A 86 20.84 2.61 7.26
CA ASP A 86 22.03 3.41 6.99
C ASP A 86 21.70 4.81 6.40
N GLY A 87 20.66 5.45 6.93
CA GLY A 87 20.18 6.76 6.50
C GLY A 87 19.20 6.75 5.31
N GLU A 88 19.08 5.65 4.56
CA GLU A 88 18.14 5.53 3.45
C GLU A 88 16.75 5.11 3.93
N ARG A 89 15.71 5.84 3.53
CA ARG A 89 14.31 5.51 3.86
C ARG A 89 13.88 4.23 3.13
N ILE A 90 13.53 3.21 3.90
CA ILE A 90 13.12 1.89 3.36
C ILE A 90 11.63 1.60 3.55
N ALA A 91 10.99 2.19 4.57
CA ALA A 91 9.58 1.97 4.84
C ALA A 91 8.97 3.13 5.64
N ALA A 92 7.64 3.20 5.64
CA ALA A 92 6.88 4.07 6.54
C ALA A 92 5.67 3.33 7.09
N VAL A 93 5.54 3.37 8.42
CA VAL A 93 4.50 2.69 9.18
C VAL A 93 3.58 3.74 9.78
N PRO A 94 2.25 3.68 9.57
CA PRO A 94 1.33 4.59 10.26
C PRO A 94 1.47 4.48 11.76
N VAL A 95 1.37 5.60 12.44
CA VAL A 95 1.44 5.71 13.90
C VAL A 95 0.09 6.18 14.41
N LEU A 96 -0.41 5.51 15.45
CA LEU A 96 -1.74 5.68 15.98
C LEU A 96 -1.70 6.33 17.36
N ALA A 97 -2.76 7.05 17.72
CA ALA A 97 -3.00 7.50 19.08
C ALA A 97 -3.18 6.31 20.03
N GLY A 98 -2.36 6.22 21.08
CA GLY A 98 -2.42 5.14 22.07
C GLY A 98 -3.64 5.22 23.00
N ARG A 99 -4.24 6.41 23.12
CA ARG A 99 -5.44 6.67 23.92
C ARG A 99 -6.33 7.71 23.25
N GLU A 100 -7.57 7.78 23.72
CA GLU A 100 -8.51 8.83 23.33
C GLU A 100 -8.15 10.15 24.03
N VAL A 101 -8.33 11.26 23.30
CA VAL A 101 -8.21 12.62 23.80
C VAL A 101 -9.55 13.30 23.52
N ALA A 102 -10.31 13.58 24.58
CA ALA A 102 -11.56 14.33 24.46
C ALA A 102 -11.26 15.83 24.30
N ALA A 103 -12.13 16.54 23.59
CA ALA A 103 -12.04 17.99 23.50
C ALA A 103 -12.20 18.60 24.90
N SER A 104 -11.19 19.36 25.34
CA SER A 104 -11.24 20.20 26.55
C SER A 104 -12.12 21.42 26.31
N GLY A 105 -13.42 21.21 26.07
CA GLY A 105 -14.35 22.28 25.72
C GLY A 105 -15.64 21.74 25.10
N LEU A 106 -16.45 21.04 25.90
CA LEU A 106 -17.65 20.31 25.44
C LEU A 106 -18.80 21.18 24.86
N LEU A 107 -18.67 22.50 24.70
CA LEU A 107 -19.79 23.33 24.22
C LEU A 107 -19.53 24.31 23.07
N ASP A 108 -18.31 24.54 22.57
CA ASP A 108 -18.10 25.73 21.70
C ASP A 108 -17.48 25.51 20.31
N LYS A 109 -17.34 24.27 19.83
CA LYS A 109 -16.83 24.08 18.45
C LYS A 109 -17.32 22.83 17.71
N ALA A 110 -18.62 22.57 17.77
CA ALA A 110 -19.25 21.68 16.81
C ALA A 110 -19.43 22.41 15.47
N SER A 111 -18.52 22.17 14.51
CA SER A 111 -18.78 22.03 13.06
C SER A 111 -17.55 22.38 12.22
N LYS A 112 -16.66 21.40 12.03
CA LYS A 112 -15.95 21.27 10.75
C LYS A 112 -15.88 19.78 10.40
N PRO A 113 -16.47 19.33 9.28
CA PRO A 113 -16.14 18.01 8.77
C PRO A 113 -14.65 18.05 8.40
N VAL A 114 -13.82 17.36 9.18
CA VAL A 114 -12.38 17.25 8.89
C VAL A 114 -12.26 16.55 7.54
N ALA A 115 -11.75 17.30 6.57
CA ALA A 115 -11.61 16.95 5.16
C ALA A 115 -10.67 15.74 4.89
N GLY A 116 -10.25 15.01 5.91
CA GLY A 116 -9.44 13.80 5.79
C GLY A 116 -10.18 12.60 5.18
N LEU A 117 -11.52 12.57 5.24
CA LEU A 117 -12.30 11.45 4.73
C LEU A 117 -12.33 11.37 3.18
N PHE A 118 -12.12 12.48 2.48
CA PHE A 118 -12.12 12.47 1.00
C PHE A 118 -10.75 12.17 0.38
N ILE A 119 -9.64 12.44 1.08
CA ILE A 119 -8.30 12.09 0.58
C ILE A 119 -8.05 10.57 0.73
N LEU A 120 -8.61 9.95 1.79
CA LEU A 120 -8.44 8.52 2.07
C LEU A 120 -9.21 7.60 1.10
N GLY A 121 -10.39 8.02 0.60
CA GLY A 121 -11.13 7.26 -0.41
C GLY A 121 -10.47 7.24 -1.79
N GLY A 122 -9.86 8.35 -2.22
CA GLY A 122 -9.22 8.48 -3.52
C GLY A 122 -7.87 7.75 -3.63
N LEU A 123 -7.03 7.82 -2.59
CA LEU A 123 -5.69 7.20 -2.60
C LEU A 123 -5.72 5.67 -2.48
N ILE A 124 -6.72 5.10 -1.81
CA ILE A 124 -6.91 3.64 -1.73
C ILE A 124 -7.32 3.07 -3.10
N LEU A 125 -8.14 3.79 -3.88
CA LEU A 125 -8.52 3.40 -5.25
C LEU A 125 -7.34 3.48 -6.23
N VAL A 126 -6.52 4.53 -6.15
CA VAL A 126 -5.33 4.67 -7.02
C VAL A 126 -4.25 3.66 -6.65
N GLY A 127 -4.02 3.41 -5.36
CA GLY A 127 -3.06 2.42 -4.88
C GLY A 127 -3.46 0.98 -5.23
N SER A 128 -4.73 0.62 -5.06
CA SER A 128 -5.24 -0.71 -5.45
C SER A 128 -5.20 -0.91 -6.98
N ALA A 129 -5.50 0.12 -7.78
CA ALA A 129 -5.34 0.08 -9.23
C ALA A 129 -3.87 -0.05 -9.66
N PHE A 130 -2.94 0.61 -8.96
CA PHE A 130 -1.50 0.54 -9.23
C PHE A 130 -0.93 -0.85 -8.90
N VAL A 131 -1.34 -1.43 -7.76
CA VAL A 131 -1.00 -2.81 -7.39
C VAL A 131 -1.60 -3.81 -8.38
N ILE A 132 -2.88 -3.68 -8.75
CA ILE A 132 -3.52 -4.55 -9.75
C ILE A 132 -2.87 -4.39 -11.14
N ALA A 133 -2.43 -3.19 -11.52
CA ALA A 133 -1.72 -2.95 -12.79
C ALA A 133 -0.33 -3.60 -12.80
N ILE A 134 0.41 -3.54 -11.70
CA ILE A 134 1.71 -4.23 -11.55
C ILE A 134 1.51 -5.76 -11.56
N TYR A 135 0.47 -6.27 -10.91
CA TYR A 135 0.17 -7.71 -10.93
C TYR A 135 -0.38 -8.19 -12.30
N ARG A 136 -1.17 -7.39 -13.03
CA ARG A 136 -1.62 -7.70 -14.40
C ARG A 136 -0.51 -7.54 -15.45
N GLY A 137 0.56 -6.81 -15.15
CA GLY A 137 1.72 -6.64 -16.04
C GLY A 137 2.58 -7.90 -16.19
N ARG A 138 2.51 -8.84 -15.23
CA ARG A 138 3.36 -10.06 -15.24
C ARG A 138 2.76 -11.24 -16.02
N ASN A 139 1.46 -11.22 -16.29
CA ASN A 139 0.79 -12.20 -17.15
C ASN A 139 0.30 -11.51 -18.42
N ARG A 140 1.24 -11.10 -19.29
CA ARG A 140 0.92 -11.04 -20.72
C ARG A 140 1.01 -12.48 -21.22
N PRO A 141 -0.11 -13.22 -21.40
CA PRO A 141 -0.04 -14.43 -22.20
C PRO A 141 0.48 -14.00 -23.56
N VAL A 142 1.66 -14.52 -23.91
CA VAL A 142 2.20 -14.47 -25.26
C VAL A 142 1.06 -14.90 -26.17
N LYS A 143 0.58 -14.00 -27.04
CA LYS A 143 -0.42 -14.33 -28.06
C LYS A 143 0.24 -15.33 -29.01
N GLY A 144 0.11 -16.61 -28.67
CA GLY A 144 0.40 -17.72 -29.55
C GLY A 144 -0.46 -17.61 -30.79
N VAL A 145 0.19 -17.68 -31.93
CA VAL A 145 -0.42 -17.86 -33.25
C VAL A 145 -1.06 -19.25 -33.32
N ALA A 146 -2.20 -19.33 -34.03
CA ALA A 146 -3.00 -20.53 -34.41
C ALA A 146 -4.01 -21.03 -33.35
N GLY A 147 -5.27 -21.34 -33.68
CA GLY A 147 -5.92 -21.54 -34.97
C GLY A 147 -7.42 -21.23 -34.91
N ARG A 148 -7.99 -20.84 -36.06
CA ARG A 148 -9.43 -20.62 -36.24
C ARG A 148 -10.16 -21.96 -36.11
N THR A 149 -11.16 -22.01 -35.23
CA THR A 149 -12.06 -23.15 -35.06
C THR A 149 -12.92 -23.37 -36.32
N PRO A 150 -13.19 -24.63 -36.74
CA PRO A 150 -13.88 -24.95 -38.00
C PRO A 150 -15.30 -24.36 -38.11
N GLU A 151 -15.99 -24.19 -36.98
CA GLU A 151 -17.39 -23.77 -36.95
C GLU A 151 -17.59 -22.31 -37.37
N GLN A 152 -16.59 -21.44 -37.19
CA GLN A 152 -16.69 -20.03 -37.59
C GLN A 152 -16.57 -19.82 -39.11
N ARG A 153 -16.20 -20.85 -39.89
CA ARG A 153 -16.23 -20.78 -41.36
C ARG A 153 -17.62 -21.03 -41.96
N LEU A 154 -18.54 -21.65 -41.23
CA LEU A 154 -19.85 -22.02 -41.79
C LEU A 154 -20.86 -20.86 -41.79
N VAL A 155 -20.68 -19.87 -40.92
CA VAL A 155 -21.65 -18.76 -40.78
C VAL A 155 -21.40 -17.61 -41.77
N SER A 156 -20.19 -17.47 -42.32
CA SER A 156 -19.87 -16.38 -43.27
C SER A 156 -20.19 -16.71 -44.75
N ARG A 157 -20.54 -17.95 -45.08
CA ARG A 157 -21.00 -18.32 -46.44
C ARG A 157 -22.50 -18.19 -46.66
N ARG A 158 -23.32 -18.08 -45.61
CA ARG A 158 -24.79 -18.03 -45.75
C ARG A 158 -25.36 -16.64 -46.04
N ARG A 159 -24.56 -15.58 -45.95
CA ARG A 159 -25.00 -14.19 -46.22
C ARG A 159 -24.67 -13.67 -47.63
N ARG A 160 -24.14 -14.50 -48.53
CA ARG A 160 -23.79 -14.07 -49.90
C ARG A 160 -24.74 -14.58 -50.99
N THR A 161 -25.73 -15.41 -50.65
CA THR A 161 -26.68 -15.99 -51.62
C THR A 161 -28.10 -15.41 -51.56
N GLU A 162 -28.46 -14.61 -50.56
CA GLU A 162 -29.81 -14.02 -50.47
C GLU A 162 -29.93 -12.66 -51.17
N ARG A 163 -28.84 -11.91 -51.36
CA ARG A 163 -28.87 -10.63 -52.11
C ARG A 163 -28.89 -10.75 -53.64
N ARG A 164 -29.00 -11.97 -54.20
CA ARG A 164 -29.05 -12.18 -55.66
C ARG A 164 -30.44 -12.57 -56.19
N GLN A 165 -31.46 -12.64 -55.32
CA GLN A 165 -32.84 -12.92 -55.74
C GLN A 165 -33.83 -11.75 -55.58
N GLU A 166 -33.44 -10.65 -54.94
CA GLU A 166 -34.30 -9.43 -54.85
C GLU A 166 -34.07 -8.39 -55.95
N GLY A 167 -33.22 -8.67 -56.95
CA GLY A 167 -32.96 -7.78 -58.09
C GLY A 167 -33.46 -8.28 -59.45
N LYS A 168 -34.40 -9.24 -59.48
CA LYS A 168 -34.92 -9.84 -60.73
C LYS A 168 -36.45 -9.90 -60.81
N ARG A 169 -37.13 -9.03 -60.06
CA ARG A 169 -38.55 -8.71 -60.22
C ARG A 169 -38.72 -7.22 -60.06
N GLU A 170 -38.29 -6.49 -61.09
CA GLU A 170 -38.88 -5.26 -61.61
C GLU A 170 -38.15 -4.89 -62.91
#